data_AF-A0A2P2K7Y0-F1
#
_entry.id   AF-A0A2P2K7Y0-F1
#
_cell.length_a   1.000
_cell.length_b   1.000
_cell.length_c   1.000
_cell.angle_alpha   90.00
_cell.angle_beta   90.00
_cell.angle_gamma   90.00
#
_symmetry.space_group_name_H-M   'P 1'
#
loop_
_entity.id
_entity.type
_entity.pdbx_description
1 polymer ?
#
loop_
_entity_poly.entity_id
_entity_poly.type
_entity_poly.pdbx_seq_one_letter_code
_entity_poly.pdbx_strand_id
1 'polypeptide(L)'
;MFRLFMISAMKGAGVKNLTQYLMEQAVKRPWDEDPLNMTEEVMKSISLEIVREKLLDHIHQEVPYAVEHRLMDWKELRDGSLRIEQHLITRKVSQRMILVGKNGSKIGRIGLEANEELRSIFKRQVHLILQVRVK
;
A
#
# COMPACT_ATOMS: atom_id res chain seq x y z
N MET A 1 -25.15 24.40 3.36
CA MET A 1 -24.34 25.03 4.41
C MET A 1 -23.16 24.11 4.70
N PHE A 2 -21.91 24.57 4.54
CA PHE A 2 -20.73 23.74 4.78
C PHE A 2 -20.37 23.81 6.26
N ARG A 3 -20.00 22.66 6.85
CA ARG A 3 -19.60 22.55 8.26
C ARG A 3 -18.08 22.44 8.33
N LEU A 4 -17.44 23.29 9.12
CA LEU A 4 -15.99 23.31 9.27
C LEU A 4 -15.56 22.45 10.47
N PHE A 5 -14.55 21.61 10.28
CA PHE A 5 -13.98 20.78 11.35
C PHE A 5 -12.49 21.07 11.48
N MET A 6 -12.03 21.38 12.69
CA MET A 6 -10.60 21.45 13.00
C MET A 6 -10.17 20.09 13.53
N ILE A 7 -9.21 19.44 12.86
CA ILE A 7 -8.77 18.09 13.21
C ILE A 7 -7.25 17.98 13.28
N SER A 8 -6.77 17.03 14.09
CA SER A 8 -5.39 16.54 14.07
C SER A 8 -5.43 15.02 14.20
N ALA A 9 -5.12 14.30 13.11
CA ALA A 9 -5.09 12.84 13.11
C ALA A 9 -4.04 12.31 14.11
N MET A 10 -2.85 12.90 14.08
CA MET A 10 -1.73 12.50 14.95
C MET A 10 -2.04 12.68 16.45
N LYS A 11 -2.77 13.73 16.84
CA LYS A 11 -3.16 13.98 18.24
C LYS A 11 -4.55 13.45 18.60
N GLY A 12 -5.28 12.90 17.64
CA GLY A 12 -6.69 12.50 17.77
C GLY A 12 -7.69 13.66 17.96
N ALA A 13 -7.24 14.91 17.99
CA ALA A 13 -8.10 16.07 18.23
C ALA A 13 -9.12 16.25 17.09
N GLY A 14 -10.39 16.45 17.42
CA GLY A 14 -11.46 16.70 16.45
C GLY A 14 -11.88 15.51 15.59
N VAL A 15 -11.12 14.40 15.58
CA VAL A 15 -11.41 13.20 14.78
C VAL A 15 -12.78 12.61 15.16
N LYS A 16 -13.06 12.47 16.46
CA LYS A 16 -14.35 11.93 16.94
C LYS A 16 -15.56 12.76 16.46
N ASN A 17 -15.44 14.09 16.46
CA ASN A 17 -16.52 14.98 16.00
C ASN A 17 -16.77 14.80 14.49
N LEU A 18 -15.70 14.67 13.71
CA LEU A 18 -15.81 14.39 12.28
C LEU A 18 -16.44 13.02 12.03
N THR A 19 -15.95 11.96 12.70
CA THR A 19 -16.50 10.61 12.56
C THR A 19 -17.98 10.57 12.90
N GLN A 20 -18.38 11.19 14.01
CA GLN A 20 -19.78 11.24 14.41
C GLN A 20 -20.65 11.96 13.37
N TYR A 21 -20.19 13.11 12.88
CA TYR A 21 -20.92 13.82 11.83
C TYR A 21 -21.09 12.97 10.56
N LEU A 22 -20.02 12.28 10.12
CA LEU A 22 -20.10 11.40 8.95
C LEU A 22 -21.09 10.24 9.19
N MET A 23 -21.12 9.67 10.39
CA MET A 23 -22.09 8.63 10.76
C MET A 23 -23.53 9.16 10.76
N GLU A 24 -23.76 10.39 11.22
CA GLU A 24 -25.08 11.05 11.18
C GLU A 24 -25.57 11.33 9.76
N GLN A 25 -24.65 11.56 8.82
CA GLN A 25 -24.99 11.75 7.40
C GLN A 25 -25.11 10.44 6.62
N ALA A 26 -24.69 9.31 7.20
CA ALA A 26 -24.71 8.02 6.51
C ALA A 26 -26.14 7.52 6.33
N VAL A 27 -26.44 6.96 5.15
CA VAL A 27 -27.71 6.28 4.90
C VAL A 27 -27.70 4.92 5.58
N LYS A 28 -28.68 4.66 6.45
CA LYS A 28 -28.82 3.37 7.13
C LYS A 28 -29.20 2.30 6.11
N ARG A 29 -28.28 1.36 5.88
CA ARG A 29 -28.47 0.20 5.00
C ARG A 29 -27.69 -1.00 5.56
N PRO A 30 -28.04 -2.24 5.18
CA PRO A 30 -27.20 -3.40 5.48
C PRO A 30 -25.77 -3.17 4.97
N TRP A 31 -24.80 -3.78 5.64
CA TRP A 31 -23.43 -3.80 5.12
C TRP A 31 -23.39 -4.59 3.81
N ASP A 32 -22.83 -3.99 2.77
CA ASP A 32 -22.61 -4.67 1.49
C ASP A 32 -21.49 -5.73 1.61
N GLU A 33 -20.53 -5.49 2.51
CA GLU A 33 -19.40 -6.38 2.81
C GLU A 33 -19.21 -6.52 4.32
N ASP A 34 -18.82 -7.70 4.79
CA ASP A 34 -18.49 -7.94 6.20
C ASP A 34 -17.18 -7.20 6.55
N PRO A 35 -17.22 -6.19 7.45
CA PRO A 35 -16.04 -5.39 7.80
C PRO A 35 -14.93 -6.20 8.50
N LEU A 36 -15.21 -7.42 8.95
CA LEU A 36 -14.22 -8.32 9.56
C LEU A 36 -13.57 -9.28 8.55
N ASN A 37 -14.14 -9.42 7.35
CA ASN A 37 -13.59 -10.30 6.33
C ASN A 37 -12.57 -9.56 5.47
N MET A 38 -11.30 -9.93 5.64
CA MET A 38 -10.25 -9.49 4.73
C MET A 38 -10.33 -10.30 3.44
N THR A 39 -11.07 -9.79 2.46
CA THR A 39 -11.18 -10.40 1.13
C THR A 39 -9.83 -10.37 0.39
N GLU A 40 -9.70 -11.17 -0.66
CA GLU A 40 -8.48 -11.18 -1.48
C GLU A 40 -8.23 -9.80 -2.12
N GLU A 41 -9.28 -9.11 -2.56
CA GLU A 41 -9.22 -7.76 -3.11
C GLU A 41 -8.69 -6.74 -2.08
N VAL A 42 -9.13 -6.86 -0.82
CA VAL A 42 -8.62 -6.03 0.28
C VAL A 42 -7.14 -6.33 0.55
N MET A 43 -6.75 -7.62 0.60
CA MET A 43 -5.34 -7.99 0.78
C MET A 43 -4.46 -7.47 -0.37
N LYS A 44 -4.92 -7.57 -1.62
CA LYS A 44 -4.22 -7.02 -2.79
C LYS A 44 -4.02 -5.52 -2.67
N SER A 45 -5.07 -4.80 -2.28
CA SER A 45 -5.02 -3.35 -2.06
C SER A 45 -4.04 -2.97 -0.95
N ILE A 46 -4.09 -3.66 0.19
CA ILE A 46 -3.11 -3.49 1.29
C ILE A 46 -1.69 -3.75 0.77
N SER A 47 -1.49 -4.81 -0.03
CA SER A 47 -0.15 -5.13 -0.55
C SER A 47 0.43 -4.04 -1.44
N LEU A 48 -0.40 -3.33 -2.20
CA LEU A 48 0.02 -2.19 -3.02
C LEU A 48 0.33 -0.99 -2.13
N GLU A 49 -0.53 -0.68 -1.16
CA GLU A 49 -0.33 0.48 -0.28
C GLU A 49 0.89 0.34 0.64
N ILE A 50 1.18 -0.86 1.16
CA ILE A 50 2.40 -1.09 1.97
C ILE A 50 3.66 -0.81 1.15
N VAL A 51 3.72 -1.31 -0.09
CA VAL A 51 4.89 -1.04 -0.96
C VAL A 51 4.95 0.44 -1.33
N ARG A 52 3.81 1.10 -1.53
CA ARG A 52 3.73 2.54 -1.80
C ARG A 52 4.22 3.38 -0.62
N GLU A 53 3.86 3.02 0.60
CA GLU A 53 4.35 3.65 1.82
C GLU A 53 5.87 3.56 1.91
N LYS A 54 6.45 2.36 1.77
CA LYS A 54 7.91 2.19 1.81
C LYS A 54 8.61 2.92 0.67
N LEU A 55 7.99 3.00 -0.51
CA LEU A 55 8.51 3.83 -1.59
C LEU A 55 8.57 5.31 -1.19
N LEU A 56 7.54 5.85 -0.53
CA LEU A 56 7.51 7.25 -0.09
C LEU A 56 8.56 7.53 1.00
N ASP A 57 8.80 6.57 1.89
CA ASP A 57 9.80 6.70 2.96
C ASP A 57 11.24 6.71 2.41
N HIS A 58 11.54 5.84 1.43
CA HIS A 58 12.91 5.64 0.94
C HIS A 58 13.25 6.46 -0.31
N ILE A 59 12.26 6.89 -1.08
CA ILE A 59 12.46 7.60 -2.34
C ILE A 59 11.99 9.04 -2.18
N HIS A 60 12.95 9.95 -2.03
CA HIS A 60 12.69 11.39 -2.04
C HIS A 60 12.53 11.90 -3.48
N GLN A 61 12.08 13.17 -3.61
CA GLN A 61 11.75 13.86 -4.88
C GLN A 61 10.42 13.41 -5.48
N GLU A 62 10.05 13.95 -6.65
CA GLU A 62 8.78 13.67 -7.32
C GLU A 62 8.69 12.26 -7.94
N VAL A 63 9.73 11.44 -7.79
CA VAL A 63 9.83 10.12 -8.42
C VAL A 63 8.67 9.20 -8.03
N PRO A 64 8.30 9.00 -6.74
CA PRO A 64 7.24 8.08 -6.36
C PRO A 64 5.89 8.38 -7.02
N TYR A 65 5.59 9.66 -7.23
CA TYR A 65 4.34 10.11 -7.86
C TYR A 65 4.31 9.87 -9.37
N ALA A 66 5.48 9.70 -10.00
CA ALA A 66 5.62 9.45 -11.43
C ALA A 66 5.75 7.96 -11.77
N VAL A 67 5.72 7.07 -10.77
CA VAL A 67 5.77 5.61 -10.96
C VAL A 67 4.35 5.06 -11.05
N GLU A 68 4.11 4.26 -12.08
CA GLU A 68 2.93 3.42 -12.12
C GLU A 68 3.21 2.11 -11.37
N HIS A 69 2.37 1.79 -10.39
CA HIS A 69 2.52 0.61 -9.53
C HIS A 69 1.40 -0.39 -9.82
N ARG A 70 1.77 -1.61 -10.19
CA ARG A 70 0.81 -2.66 -10.58
C ARG A 70 1.09 -3.98 -9.89
N LEU A 71 0.03 -4.67 -9.50
CA LEU A 71 0.07 -6.09 -9.16
C LEU A 71 0.06 -6.91 -10.45
N MET A 72 1.01 -7.84 -10.58
CA MET A 72 1.22 -8.64 -11.79
C MET A 72 0.92 -10.12 -11.57
N ASP A 73 1.23 -10.64 -10.39
CA ASP A 73 0.93 -12.03 -10.02
C ASP A 73 0.52 -12.10 -8.55
N TRP A 74 -0.46 -12.95 -8.26
CA TRP A 74 -0.96 -13.23 -6.93
C TRP A 74 -1.27 -14.71 -6.85
N LYS A 75 -0.46 -15.45 -6.08
CA LYS A 75 -0.53 -16.91 -6.08
C LYS A 75 -0.31 -17.49 -4.70
N GLU A 76 -1.28 -18.26 -4.25
CA GLU A 76 -1.10 -19.14 -3.10
C GLU A 76 -0.28 -20.38 -3.51
N LEU A 77 0.79 -20.63 -2.77
CA LEU A 77 1.68 -21.76 -2.99
C LEU A 77 1.20 -22.98 -2.19
N ARG A 78 1.73 -24.16 -2.54
CA ARG A 78 1.31 -25.45 -1.94
C ARG A 78 1.58 -25.53 -0.44
N ASP A 79 2.52 -24.75 0.07
CA ASP A 79 2.88 -24.67 1.49
C ASP A 79 2.04 -23.64 2.26
N GLY A 80 1.02 -23.04 1.61
CA GLY A 80 0.17 -22.00 2.18
C GLY A 80 0.81 -20.61 2.21
N SER A 81 2.02 -20.44 1.67
CA SER A 81 2.64 -19.13 1.51
C SER A 81 2.03 -18.37 0.33
N LEU A 82 2.09 -17.04 0.40
CA LEU A 82 1.58 -16.16 -0.64
C LEU A 82 2.73 -15.57 -1.45
N ARG A 83 2.74 -15.81 -2.76
CA ARG A 83 3.61 -15.13 -3.71
C ARG A 83 2.90 -13.90 -4.28
N ILE A 84 3.57 -12.75 -4.20
CA ILE A 84 3.07 -11.47 -4.72
C ILE A 84 4.12 -10.89 -5.65
N GLU A 85 3.78 -10.63 -6.90
CA GLU A 85 4.65 -9.92 -7.83
C GLU A 85 4.06 -8.55 -8.16
N GLN A 86 4.83 -7.50 -7.90
CA GLN A 86 4.43 -6.13 -8.19
C GLN A 86 5.50 -5.43 -9.04
N HIS A 87 5.04 -4.64 -10.01
CA HIS A 87 5.92 -3.89 -10.91
C HIS A 87 5.80 -2.39 -10.65
N LEU A 88 6.95 -1.74 -10.63
CA LEU A 88 7.14 -0.30 -10.59
C LEU A 88 7.59 0.17 -11.97
N ILE A 89 6.65 0.75 -12.71
CA ILE A 89 6.82 1.12 -14.11
C ILE A 89 7.12 2.62 -14.19
N THR A 90 8.26 2.96 -14.77
CA THR A 90 8.75 4.33 -14.90
C THR A 90 8.83 4.74 -16.36
N ARG A 91 8.79 6.05 -16.64
CA ARG A 91 8.95 6.59 -18.01
C ARG A 91 10.39 6.91 -18.37
N LYS A 92 11.28 7.04 -17.37
CA LYS A 92 12.67 7.48 -17.56
C LYS A 92 13.63 6.51 -16.92
N VAL A 93 14.73 6.20 -17.61
CA VAL A 93 15.83 5.37 -17.08
C VAL A 93 16.42 5.97 -15.81
N SER A 94 16.48 7.30 -15.70
CA SER A 94 16.93 7.99 -14.47
C SER A 94 16.07 7.67 -13.25
N GLN A 95 14.75 7.61 -13.40
CA GLN A 95 13.82 7.23 -12.33
C GLN A 95 14.04 5.77 -11.92
N ARG A 96 14.22 4.86 -12.89
CA ARG A 96 14.59 3.47 -12.59
C ARG A 96 15.88 3.38 -11.78
N MET A 97 16.92 4.15 -12.12
CA MET A 97 18.18 4.15 -11.35
C MET A 97 17.97 4.64 -9.91
N ILE A 98 17.11 5.64 -9.70
CA ILE A 98 16.78 6.15 -8.35
C ILE A 98 16.03 5.10 -7.53
N LEU A 99 15.04 4.42 -8.13
CA LEU A 99 14.25 3.37 -7.47
C LEU A 99 15.11 2.15 -7.10
N VAL A 100 15.92 1.68 -8.04
CA VAL A 100 16.79 0.51 -7.82
C VAL A 100 17.88 0.83 -6.81
N GLY A 101 18.46 2.04 -6.89
CA GLY A 101 19.62 2.43 -6.09
C GLY A 101 20.89 1.69 -6.50
N LYS A 102 22.02 2.02 -5.84
CA LYS A 102 23.31 1.39 -6.12
C LYS A 102 23.22 -0.12 -5.86
N ASN A 103 23.52 -0.93 -6.87
CA ASN A 103 23.46 -2.40 -6.82
C ASN A 103 22.13 -2.98 -6.31
N GLY A 104 21.01 -2.28 -6.54
CA GLY A 104 19.69 -2.76 -6.08
C GLY A 104 19.42 -2.56 -4.58
N SER A 105 20.31 -1.89 -3.85
CA SER A 105 20.19 -1.70 -2.39
C SER A 105 18.87 -1.07 -1.95
N LYS A 106 18.34 -0.13 -2.73
CA LYS A 106 17.17 0.67 -2.36
C LYS A 106 15.87 -0.12 -2.55
N ILE A 107 15.70 -0.70 -3.74
CA ILE A 107 14.54 -1.57 -4.01
C ILE A 107 14.58 -2.85 -3.16
N GLY A 108 15.77 -3.40 -2.89
CA GLY A 108 15.92 -4.55 -2.01
C GLY A 108 15.48 -4.26 -0.58
N ARG A 109 15.85 -3.08 -0.05
CA ARG A 109 15.41 -2.64 1.29
C ARG A 109 13.90 -2.43 1.36
N ILE A 110 13.30 -1.75 0.37
CA ILE A 110 11.84 -1.57 0.26
C ILE A 110 11.14 -2.92 0.23
N GLY A 111 11.64 -3.86 -0.58
CA GLY A 111 11.08 -5.21 -0.68
C GLY A 111 11.15 -5.98 0.64
N LEU A 112 12.27 -5.88 1.37
CA LEU A 112 12.44 -6.52 2.67
C LEU A 112 11.43 -5.99 3.69
N GLU A 113 11.39 -4.68 3.89
CA GLU A 113 10.52 -4.02 4.88
C GLU A 113 9.03 -4.26 4.57
N ALA A 114 8.64 -4.13 3.29
CA ALA A 114 7.27 -4.42 2.88
C ALA A 114 6.90 -5.90 3.07
N ASN A 115 7.83 -6.83 2.78
CA ASN A 115 7.56 -8.26 2.95
C ASN A 115 7.38 -8.64 4.43
N GLU A 116 8.18 -8.06 5.33
CA GLU A 116 8.03 -8.26 6.78
C GLU A 116 6.69 -7.75 7.30
N GLU A 117 6.27 -6.56 6.87
CA GLU A 117 4.99 -5.99 7.26
C GLU A 117 3.80 -6.79 6.71
N LEU A 118 3.86 -7.23 5.45
CA LEU A 118 2.81 -8.07 4.87
C LEU A 118 2.69 -9.43 5.57
N ARG A 119 3.80 -10.04 6.00
CA ARG A 119 3.78 -11.26 6.84
C ARG A 119 3.08 -11.01 8.18
N SER A 120 3.31 -9.83 8.78
CA SER A 120 2.66 -9.45 10.03
C SER A 120 1.15 -9.22 9.87
N ILE A 121 0.74 -8.55 8.79
CA ILE A 121 -0.68 -8.25 8.53
C ILE A 121 -1.44 -9.52 8.12
N PHE A 122 -0.91 -10.30 7.19
CA PHE A 122 -1.60 -11.48 6.65
C PHE A 122 -1.45 -12.74 7.52
N LYS A 123 -0.61 -12.69 8.57
CA LYS A 123 -0.36 -13.81 9.49
C LYS A 123 0.07 -15.10 8.77
N ARG A 124 0.71 -14.98 7.61
CA ARG A 124 1.28 -16.10 6.83
C ARG A 124 2.56 -15.70 6.12
N GLN A 125 3.26 -16.69 5.58
CA GLN A 125 4.46 -16.46 4.79
C GLN A 125 4.13 -15.68 3.51
N VAL A 126 4.94 -14.68 3.20
CA VAL A 126 4.82 -13.86 1.99
C VAL A 126 6.15 -13.83 1.25
N HIS A 127 6.08 -13.97 -0.06
CA HIS A 127 7.17 -13.87 -1.00
C HIS A 127 6.88 -12.70 -1.95
N LEU A 128 7.16 -11.49 -1.49
CA LEU A 128 7.03 -10.28 -2.29
C LEU A 128 8.20 -10.15 -3.27
N ILE A 129 7.88 -9.93 -4.55
CA ILE A 129 8.84 -9.63 -5.60
C ILE A 129 8.51 -8.29 -6.22
N LEU A 130 9.49 -7.40 -6.20
CA LEU A 130 9.41 -6.08 -6.80
C LEU A 130 10.29 -6.03 -8.05
N GLN A 131 9.72 -5.63 -9.18
CA GLN A 131 10.47 -5.38 -10.40
C GLN A 131 10.32 -3.93 -10.84
N VAL A 132 11.45 -3.29 -11.18
CA VAL A 132 11.45 -1.94 -11.73
C VAL A 132 11.61 -2.00 -13.25
N ARG A 133 10.61 -1.53 -13.98
CA ARG A 133 10.57 -1.52 -15.45
C ARG A 133 10.56 -0.09 -15.99
N VAL A 134 11.06 0.06 -17.21
CA VAL A 134 10.90 1.29 -17.99
C VAL A 134 9.90 0.97 -19.09
N LYS A 135 8.90 1.82 -19.25
CA LYS A 135 7.89 1.73 -20.33
C LYS A 135 8.47 2.15 -21.66
#